data_AF-A0A7C2BPN1-F1
#
_entry.id   AF-A0A7C2BPN1-F1
#
_cell.length_a   1.000
_cell.length_b   1.000
_cell.length_c   1.000
_cell.angle_alpha   90.00
_cell.angle_beta   90.00
_cell.angle_gamma   90.00
#
_symmetry.space_group_name_H-M   'P 1'
#
loop_
_entity.id
_entity.type
_entity.pdbx_description
1 polymer ?
#
loop_
_entity_poly.entity_id
_entity_poly.type
_entity_poly.pdbx_seq_one_letter_code
_entity_poly.pdbx_strand_id
1 'polypeptide(L)'
;MRGFRLPARAVFLLVVLALATAVHGGEVEPPRSGSQDVPVVAGQRVGSITLRMRAAEMVAVLGRPERVDRYPERNILSYDWKSDGYLVSFELDSGRVRVVGVYGTLSRFVTDRGIRLMMPLDRALRAYGTGGGYARVDCRQDKITLVRYHDLGLQFAAAYDPGQPIHGRIFNMGVFRPGALRGEGNPCVTR
;
A
#
# COMPACT_ATOMS: atom_id res chain seq x y z
N MET A 1 -39.63 2.01 -63.34
CA MET A 1 -38.38 2.80 -63.24
C MET A 1 -37.36 1.93 -62.50
N ARG A 2 -36.69 0.97 -63.16
CA ARG A 2 -35.35 1.01 -63.82
C ARG A 2 -34.25 1.84 -63.12
N GLY A 3 -33.18 1.14 -62.74
CA GLY A 3 -31.82 1.62 -62.42
C GLY A 3 -31.20 0.87 -61.22
N PHE A 4 -30.95 -0.44 -61.24
CA PHE A 4 -29.75 -1.15 -61.74
C PHE A 4 -28.39 -0.43 -61.60
N ARG A 5 -27.50 -1.01 -60.78
CA ARG A 5 -26.08 -1.31 -61.09
C ARG A 5 -25.50 -2.37 -60.11
N LEU A 6 -25.19 -3.54 -60.65
CA LEU A 6 -24.29 -4.61 -60.14
C LEU A 6 -22.87 -4.35 -60.72
N PRO A 7 -21.85 -5.23 -60.58
CA PRO A 7 -21.24 -5.92 -59.42
C PRO A 7 -19.68 -5.88 -59.47
N ALA A 8 -18.96 -6.40 -58.45
CA ALA A 8 -17.67 -7.13 -58.56
C ALA A 8 -17.09 -7.37 -57.15
N ARG A 9 -17.13 -8.60 -56.62
CA ARG A 9 -16.04 -9.60 -56.72
C ARG A 9 -14.69 -9.11 -56.15
N ALA A 10 -14.32 -9.60 -54.97
CA ALA A 10 -13.06 -10.32 -54.79
C ALA A 10 -13.12 -11.17 -53.51
N VAL A 11 -13.32 -12.47 -53.72
CA VAL A 11 -12.98 -13.53 -52.77
C VAL A 11 -11.46 -13.63 -52.76
N PHE A 12 -10.83 -13.65 -51.60
CA PHE A 12 -9.57 -14.35 -51.42
C PHE A 12 -9.62 -15.16 -50.13
N LEU A 13 -9.92 -16.44 -50.31
CA LEU A 13 -9.66 -17.51 -49.37
C LEU A 13 -8.13 -17.63 -49.21
N LEU A 14 -7.63 -17.68 -47.98
CA LEU A 14 -6.40 -18.40 -47.71
C LEU A 14 -6.66 -19.38 -46.57
N VAL A 15 -6.95 -20.61 -46.97
CA VAL A 15 -6.83 -21.80 -46.13
C VAL A 15 -5.36 -22.19 -46.18
N VAL A 16 -4.68 -22.17 -45.04
CA VAL A 16 -3.44 -22.94 -44.87
C VAL A 16 -3.71 -23.92 -43.74
N LEU A 17 -4.00 -25.15 -44.15
CA LEU A 17 -3.98 -26.33 -43.32
C LEU A 17 -2.52 -26.80 -43.28
N ALA A 18 -1.88 -26.75 -42.12
CA ALA A 18 -0.64 -27.49 -41.87
C ALA A 18 -0.87 -28.38 -40.64
N LEU A 19 -0.94 -29.68 -40.88
CA LEU A 19 -0.99 -30.73 -39.86
C LEU A 19 0.43 -31.19 -39.48
N ALA A 20 0.53 -31.65 -38.23
CA ALA A 20 1.58 -32.46 -37.60
C ALA A 20 2.81 -31.68 -37.11
N THR A 21 3.16 -31.70 -35.82
CA THR A 21 3.59 -32.87 -35.03
C THR A 21 3.59 -32.55 -33.53
N ALA A 22 3.37 -33.56 -32.69
CA ALA A 22 3.42 -33.44 -31.24
C ALA A 22 4.86 -33.25 -30.74
N VAL A 23 5.10 -32.20 -29.96
CA VAL A 23 6.23 -32.09 -29.02
C VAL A 23 5.64 -31.74 -27.65
N HIS A 24 5.86 -32.63 -26.69
CA HIS A 24 5.70 -32.39 -25.27
C HIS A 24 6.59 -31.22 -24.83
N GLY A 25 6.05 -30.33 -23.99
CA GLY A 25 6.86 -29.52 -23.09
C GLY A 25 6.67 -28.02 -23.23
N GLY A 26 6.07 -27.44 -22.21
CA GLY A 26 5.98 -25.99 -22.02
C GLY A 26 4.55 -25.50 -22.07
N GLU A 27 3.76 -25.83 -21.05
CA GLU A 27 2.71 -24.92 -20.64
C GLU A 27 3.40 -23.58 -20.39
N VAL A 28 3.23 -22.62 -21.30
CA VAL A 28 3.67 -21.25 -21.09
C VAL A 28 2.80 -20.76 -19.96
N GLU A 29 3.27 -20.97 -18.74
CA GLU A 29 2.71 -20.36 -17.56
C GLU A 29 2.60 -18.86 -17.90
N PRO A 30 1.39 -18.27 -17.92
CA PRO A 30 1.27 -16.85 -18.17
C PRO A 30 2.22 -16.17 -17.20
N PRO A 31 3.02 -15.17 -17.62
CA PRO A 31 4.03 -14.58 -16.76
C PRO A 31 3.31 -14.26 -15.46
N ARG A 32 3.69 -14.96 -14.37
CA ARG A 32 3.24 -14.62 -13.02
C ARG A 32 3.57 -13.14 -12.95
N SER A 33 2.55 -12.30 -12.95
CA SER A 33 2.72 -10.86 -12.85
C SER A 33 3.50 -10.67 -11.58
N GLY A 34 4.83 -10.54 -11.70
CA GLY A 34 5.71 -10.37 -10.59
C GLY A 34 5.23 -9.09 -9.97
N SER A 35 4.55 -9.19 -8.83
CA SER A 35 3.99 -8.05 -8.12
C SER A 35 5.13 -7.05 -7.99
N GLN A 36 5.13 -6.01 -8.81
CA GLN A 36 6.19 -5.03 -8.78
C GLN A 36 6.23 -4.47 -7.37
N ASP A 37 7.43 -4.47 -6.80
CA ASP A 37 7.66 -3.88 -5.49
C ASP A 37 7.13 -2.45 -5.47
N VAL A 38 6.26 -2.17 -4.50
CA VAL A 38 5.67 -0.86 -4.29
C VAL A 38 6.55 -0.13 -3.26
N PRO A 39 7.27 0.94 -3.67
CA PRO A 39 8.22 1.59 -2.79
C PRO A 39 7.53 2.37 -1.67
N VAL A 40 8.01 2.19 -0.45
CA VAL A 40 7.68 2.97 0.74
C VAL A 40 8.83 3.93 1.00
N VAL A 41 8.64 5.20 0.69
CA VAL A 41 9.68 6.23 0.79
C VAL A 41 9.37 7.11 2.00
N ALA A 42 10.20 6.96 3.04
CA ALA A 42 10.10 7.72 4.28
C ALA A 42 9.97 9.23 4.00
N GLY A 43 9.06 9.90 4.69
CA GLY A 43 8.86 11.34 4.54
C GLY A 43 8.12 11.77 3.28
N GLN A 44 7.73 10.86 2.39
CA GLN A 44 7.32 11.22 1.03
C GLN A 44 6.06 10.51 0.52
N ARG A 45 6.11 9.18 0.32
CA ARG A 45 5.07 8.45 -0.44
C ARG A 45 5.07 6.94 -0.21
N VAL A 46 3.99 6.29 -0.63
CA VAL A 46 3.88 4.85 -0.85
C VAL A 46 3.36 4.61 -2.26
N GLY A 47 4.17 3.99 -3.12
CA GLY A 47 3.82 3.85 -4.53
C GLY A 47 3.52 5.21 -5.15
N SER A 48 2.39 5.36 -5.81
CA SER A 48 1.92 6.63 -6.38
C SER A 48 1.33 7.60 -5.35
N ILE A 49 1.04 7.16 -4.12
CA ILE A 49 0.31 7.95 -3.13
C ILE A 49 1.27 8.79 -2.30
N THR A 50 1.18 10.12 -2.44
CA THR A 50 2.13 11.06 -1.81
C THR A 50 1.48 11.86 -0.68
N LEU A 51 2.31 12.35 0.24
CA LEU A 51 1.86 13.21 1.34
C LEU A 51 1.32 14.59 0.90
N ARG A 52 1.53 14.97 -0.36
CA ARG A 52 1.07 16.26 -0.92
C ARG A 52 -0.30 16.17 -1.57
N MET A 53 -0.75 14.96 -1.89
CA MET A 53 -2.05 14.75 -2.52
C MET A 53 -3.20 15.11 -1.57
N ARG A 54 -4.31 15.54 -2.15
CA ARG A 54 -5.62 15.66 -1.50
C ARG A 54 -6.37 14.32 -1.61
N ALA A 55 -7.39 14.15 -0.79
CA ALA A 55 -8.23 12.95 -0.80
C ALA A 55 -8.79 12.62 -2.20
N ALA A 56 -9.25 13.63 -2.96
CA ALA A 56 -9.78 13.43 -4.31
C ALA A 56 -8.73 12.86 -5.30
N GLU A 57 -7.47 13.30 -5.21
CA GLU A 57 -6.39 12.78 -6.06
C GLU A 57 -6.07 11.32 -5.70
N MET A 58 -6.10 10.97 -4.41
CA MET A 58 -5.91 9.58 -3.99
C MET A 58 -7.06 8.68 -4.44
N VAL A 59 -8.30 9.17 -4.39
CA VAL A 59 -9.47 8.45 -4.92
C VAL A 59 -9.38 8.25 -6.42
N ALA A 60 -8.82 9.20 -7.17
CA ALA A 60 -8.58 9.03 -8.60
C ALA A 60 -7.56 7.93 -8.91
N VAL A 61 -6.62 7.67 -8.01
CA VAL A 61 -5.55 6.66 -8.18
C VAL A 61 -5.96 5.29 -7.64
N LEU A 62 -6.55 5.23 -6.44
CA LEU A 62 -6.90 4.00 -5.73
C LEU A 62 -8.38 3.59 -5.90
N GLY A 63 -9.19 4.43 -6.54
CA GLY A 63 -10.64 4.27 -6.54
C GLY A 63 -11.27 4.73 -5.22
N ARG A 64 -12.56 4.42 -5.05
CA ARG A 64 -13.32 4.80 -3.85
C ARG A 64 -12.84 3.98 -2.63
N PRO A 65 -12.60 4.61 -1.46
CA PRO A 65 -12.25 3.87 -0.25
C PRO A 65 -13.41 2.94 0.15
N GLU A 66 -13.05 1.77 0.66
CA GLU A 66 -14.00 0.77 1.17
C GLU A 66 -14.62 1.21 2.49
N ARG A 67 -13.85 1.94 3.31
CA ARG A 67 -14.32 2.51 4.57
C ARG A 67 -13.76 3.91 4.79
N VAL A 68 -14.59 4.76 5.38
CA VAL A 68 -14.24 6.11 5.79
C VAL A 68 -14.65 6.29 7.25
N ASP A 69 -13.67 6.49 8.12
CA ASP A 69 -13.89 6.71 9.55
C ASP A 69 -13.56 8.16 9.91
N ARG A 70 -14.38 8.76 10.80
CA ARG A 70 -14.18 10.11 11.32
C ARG A 70 -13.96 10.05 12.82
N TYR A 71 -12.94 10.76 13.28
CA TYR A 71 -12.55 10.87 14.69
C TYR A 71 -12.40 12.36 15.03
N PRO A 72 -13.51 13.09 15.19
CA PRO A 72 -13.50 14.54 15.42
C PRO A 72 -12.67 14.93 16.65
N GLU A 73 -12.72 14.13 17.71
CA GLU A 73 -11.99 14.32 18.97
C GLU A 73 -10.46 14.29 18.80
N ARG A 74 -9.98 13.75 17.68
CA ARG A 74 -8.55 13.69 17.33
C ARG A 74 -8.20 14.52 16.09
N ASN A 75 -9.18 15.20 15.50
CA ASN A 75 -9.03 15.87 14.21
C ASN A 75 -8.55 14.90 13.10
N ILE A 76 -9.12 13.68 13.03
CA ILE A 76 -8.71 12.66 12.06
C ILE A 76 -9.86 12.24 11.16
N LEU A 77 -9.58 12.18 9.86
CA LEU A 77 -10.35 11.46 8.85
C LEU A 77 -9.50 10.30 8.33
N SER A 78 -10.03 9.09 8.28
CA SER A 78 -9.30 7.90 7.82
C SER A 78 -10.00 7.25 6.64
N TYR A 79 -9.27 7.03 5.55
CA TYR A 79 -9.73 6.32 4.35
C TYR A 79 -9.00 4.98 4.27
N ASP A 80 -9.77 3.92 4.06
CA ASP A 80 -9.30 2.54 4.07
C ASP A 80 -9.62 1.87 2.73
N TRP A 81 -8.57 1.53 1.98
CA TRP A 81 -8.62 0.68 0.78
C TRP A 81 -8.04 -0.68 1.17
N LYS A 82 -8.83 -1.43 1.92
CA LYS A 82 -8.40 -2.68 2.58
C LYS A 82 -7.89 -3.72 1.60
N SER A 83 -8.55 -3.89 0.46
CA SER A 83 -8.19 -4.84 -0.58
C SER A 83 -6.82 -4.54 -1.19
N ASP A 84 -6.45 -3.26 -1.26
CA ASP A 84 -5.13 -2.81 -1.70
C ASP A 84 -4.11 -2.69 -0.55
N GLY A 85 -4.56 -2.85 0.69
CA GLY A 85 -3.73 -2.70 1.88
C GLY A 85 -3.29 -1.27 2.15
N TYR A 86 -4.05 -0.26 1.73
CA TYR A 86 -3.78 1.15 2.03
C TYR A 86 -4.69 1.69 3.13
N LEU A 87 -4.11 2.48 4.05
CA LEU A 87 -4.82 3.25 5.05
C LEU A 87 -4.24 4.66 5.07
N VAL A 88 -5.02 5.66 4.69
CA VAL A 88 -4.57 7.05 4.69
C VAL A 88 -5.35 7.85 5.72
N SER A 89 -4.63 8.58 6.58
CA SER A 89 -5.25 9.52 7.51
C SER A 89 -4.98 10.96 7.11
N PHE A 90 -5.97 11.80 7.32
CA PHE A 90 -5.98 13.24 7.05
C PHE A 90 -6.32 13.99 8.34
N GLU A 91 -5.87 15.24 8.44
CA GLU A 91 -6.42 16.22 9.36
C GLU A 91 -7.85 16.53 8.94
N LEU A 92 -8.82 16.40 9.85
CA LEU A 92 -10.24 16.61 9.53
C LEU A 92 -10.52 18.07 9.12
N ASP A 93 -9.90 19.03 9.80
CA ASP A 93 -10.15 20.47 9.58
C ASP A 93 -9.53 21.00 8.30
N SER A 94 -8.28 20.60 8.01
CA SER A 94 -7.51 21.12 6.88
C SER A 94 -7.57 20.23 5.63
N GLY A 95 -7.99 18.98 5.79
CA GLY A 95 -7.93 17.96 4.74
C GLY A 95 -6.51 17.55 4.34
N ARG A 96 -5.47 18.02 5.06
CA ARG A 96 -4.08 17.67 4.77
C ARG A 96 -3.79 16.24 5.19
N VAL A 97 -3.01 15.52 4.39
CA VAL A 97 -2.55 14.18 4.73
C VAL A 97 -1.68 14.22 5.98
N ARG A 98 -2.02 13.39 6.96
CA ARG A 98 -1.22 13.11 8.16
C ARG A 98 -0.27 11.95 7.90
N VAL A 99 -0.83 10.81 7.50
CA VAL A 99 -0.08 9.57 7.28
C VAL A 99 -0.61 8.85 6.05
N VAL A 100 0.30 8.42 5.16
CA VAL A 100 0.00 7.41 4.13
C VAL A 100 0.53 6.08 4.65
N GLY A 101 -0.37 5.16 4.97
CA GLY A 101 -0.06 3.86 5.54
C GLY A 101 -0.35 2.72 4.59
N VAL A 102 0.39 1.63 4.79
CA VAL A 102 0.11 0.31 4.22
C VAL A 102 0.06 -0.72 5.32
N TYR A 103 -0.81 -1.71 5.16
CA TYR A 103 -1.03 -2.71 6.19
C TYR A 103 -1.47 -4.07 5.64
N GLY A 104 -1.52 -5.05 6.54
CA GLY A 104 -1.94 -6.41 6.25
C GLY A 104 -0.77 -7.34 5.98
N THR A 105 -0.97 -8.32 5.10
CA THR A 105 -0.02 -9.39 4.80
C THR A 105 0.59 -9.29 3.40
N LEU A 106 0.26 -8.25 2.64
CA LEU A 106 0.75 -8.03 1.29
C LEU A 106 2.25 -7.72 1.31
N SER A 107 3.06 -8.62 0.75
CA SER A 107 4.52 -8.50 0.73
C SER A 107 5.04 -7.48 -0.28
N ARG A 108 4.18 -6.90 -1.13
CA ARG A 108 4.56 -5.98 -2.22
C ARG A 108 5.18 -4.67 -1.74
N PHE A 109 4.87 -4.20 -0.53
CA PHE A 109 5.36 -2.94 -0.02
C PHE A 109 6.76 -3.08 0.56
N VAL A 110 7.71 -2.33 0.05
CA VAL A 110 9.12 -2.42 0.44
C VAL A 110 9.73 -1.04 0.67
N THR A 111 10.45 -0.88 1.77
CA THR A 111 11.18 0.36 2.04
C THR A 111 12.52 0.43 1.28
N ASP A 112 13.16 1.59 1.29
CA ASP A 112 14.53 1.81 0.79
C ASP A 112 15.57 0.88 1.45
N ARG A 113 15.31 0.43 2.68
CA ARG A 113 16.16 -0.52 3.42
C ARG A 113 15.67 -1.97 3.37
N GLY A 114 14.78 -2.29 2.43
CA GLY A 114 14.32 -3.66 2.19
C GLY A 114 13.36 -4.21 3.25
N ILE A 115 12.73 -3.35 4.06
CA ILE A 115 11.75 -3.77 5.06
C ILE A 115 10.39 -3.96 4.40
N ARG A 116 9.70 -5.06 4.73
CA ARG A 116 8.37 -5.41 4.24
C ARG A 116 7.42 -5.69 5.39
N LEU A 117 6.12 -5.70 5.09
CA LEU A 117 5.12 -6.25 6.01
C LEU A 117 5.44 -7.72 6.35
N MET A 118 5.00 -8.15 7.52
CA MET A 118 5.25 -9.45 8.15
C MET A 118 6.70 -9.77 8.50
N MET A 119 7.66 -8.88 8.21
CA MET A 119 9.02 -9.01 8.75
C MET A 119 9.04 -8.69 10.27
N PRO A 120 9.98 -9.28 11.04
CA PRO A 120 10.16 -8.93 12.45
C PRO A 120 10.49 -7.45 12.64
N LEU A 121 9.90 -6.81 13.65
CA LEU A 121 10.15 -5.40 13.98
C LEU A 121 11.65 -5.13 14.21
N ASP A 122 12.36 -6.04 14.87
CA ASP A 122 13.79 -5.91 15.14
C ASP A 122 14.65 -5.78 13.87
N ARG A 123 14.18 -6.34 12.75
CA ARG A 123 14.86 -6.16 11.46
C ARG A 123 14.79 -4.70 11.00
N ALA A 124 13.63 -4.06 11.16
CA ALA A 124 13.48 -2.64 10.85
C ALA A 124 14.30 -1.78 11.81
N LEU A 125 14.30 -2.09 13.11
CA LEU A 125 15.10 -1.37 14.10
C LEU A 125 16.60 -1.42 13.79
N ARG A 126 17.13 -2.58 13.38
CA ARG A 126 18.52 -2.71 12.95
C ARG A 126 18.79 -1.97 11.63
N ALA A 127 17.88 -2.08 10.66
CA ALA A 127 18.05 -1.45 9.36
C ALA A 127 18.03 0.08 9.44
N TYR A 128 17.12 0.65 10.24
CA TYR A 128 16.99 2.10 10.42
C TYR A 128 17.96 2.66 11.47
N GLY A 129 18.41 1.81 12.39
CA GLY A 129 19.31 2.18 13.47
C GLY A 129 18.63 3.03 14.54
N THR A 130 19.42 3.49 15.50
CA THR A 130 19.02 4.45 16.54
C THR A 130 19.51 5.87 16.25
N GLY A 131 20.32 6.08 15.21
CA GLY A 131 20.83 7.38 14.81
C GLY A 131 19.69 8.31 14.38
N GLY A 132 19.49 9.41 15.12
CA GLY A 132 18.34 10.33 14.97
C GLY A 132 17.17 10.06 15.94
N GLY A 133 17.22 8.95 16.69
CA GLY A 133 16.21 8.57 17.67
C GLY A 133 14.91 8.05 17.06
N TYR A 134 14.21 7.20 17.80
CA TYR A 134 12.82 6.83 17.52
C TYR A 134 12.02 6.83 18.82
N ALA A 135 10.74 7.16 18.72
CA ALA A 135 9.78 6.91 19.80
C ALA A 135 9.25 5.48 19.66
N ARG A 136 9.17 4.76 20.78
CA ARG A 136 8.52 3.45 20.85
C ARG A 136 7.46 3.47 21.93
N VAL A 137 6.26 3.01 21.58
CA VAL A 137 5.15 2.90 22.52
C VAL A 137 4.44 1.57 22.30
N ASP A 138 4.22 0.83 23.40
CA ASP A 138 3.44 -0.40 23.37
C ASP A 138 1.98 -0.09 23.74
N CYS A 139 1.11 -0.07 22.73
CA CYS A 139 -0.32 0.14 22.86
C CYS A 139 -0.99 -1.19 23.18
N ARG A 140 -1.00 -1.54 24.48
CA ARG A 140 -1.51 -2.85 24.95
C ARG A 140 -2.99 -3.08 24.61
N GLN A 141 -3.83 -2.04 24.68
CA GLN A 141 -5.25 -2.14 24.35
C GLN A 141 -5.45 -2.45 22.86
N ASP A 142 -4.68 -1.79 22.01
CA ASP A 142 -4.68 -2.01 20.57
C ASP A 142 -3.90 -3.26 20.13
N LYS A 143 -3.20 -3.91 21.07
CA LYS A 143 -2.28 -5.02 20.82
C LYS A 143 -1.24 -4.69 19.75
N ILE A 144 -0.62 -3.51 19.84
CA ILE A 144 0.44 -3.10 18.91
C ILE A 144 1.65 -2.53 19.65
N THR A 145 2.82 -2.72 19.06
CA THR A 145 4.00 -1.89 19.32
C THR A 145 4.13 -0.91 18.17
N LEU A 146 4.09 0.39 18.47
CA LEU A 146 4.38 1.45 17.51
C LEU A 146 5.83 1.92 17.67
N VAL A 147 6.57 1.97 16.56
CA VAL A 147 7.88 2.60 16.46
C VAL A 147 7.80 3.73 15.45
N ARG A 148 8.24 4.93 15.83
CA ARG A 148 8.15 6.14 15.00
C ARG A 148 9.50 6.85 14.92
N TYR A 149 9.99 6.97 13.68
CA TYR A 149 11.15 7.77 13.31
C TYR A 149 10.68 9.16 12.88
N HIS A 150 10.57 10.08 13.83
CA HIS A 150 9.99 11.40 13.59
C HIS A 150 10.72 12.19 12.50
N ASP A 151 12.04 12.05 12.43
CA ASP A 151 12.88 12.87 11.54
C ASP A 151 13.00 12.28 10.14
N LEU A 152 12.74 10.98 10.03
CA LEU A 152 12.64 10.30 8.74
C LEU A 152 11.23 10.43 8.15
N GLY A 153 10.20 10.62 8.98
CA GLY A 153 8.82 10.57 8.51
C GLY A 153 8.36 9.14 8.21
N LEU A 154 8.73 8.20 9.09
CA LEU A 154 8.44 6.76 8.95
C LEU A 154 7.97 6.16 10.29
N GLN A 155 7.00 5.27 10.25
CA GLN A 155 6.58 4.48 11.40
C GLN A 155 6.33 3.02 11.02
N PHE A 156 6.51 2.14 12.00
CA PHE A 156 6.17 0.72 11.94
C PHE A 156 5.20 0.43 13.09
N ALA A 157 4.12 -0.29 12.80
CA ALA A 157 3.35 -0.95 13.84
C ALA A 157 3.52 -2.46 13.71
N ALA A 158 3.92 -3.09 14.81
CA ALA A 158 4.04 -4.54 14.92
C ALA A 158 2.98 -5.09 15.87
N ALA A 159 2.52 -6.31 15.61
CA ALA A 159 1.50 -6.91 16.46
C ALA A 159 2.11 -7.25 17.82
N TYR A 160 1.41 -6.88 18.88
CA TYR A 160 1.72 -7.19 20.27
C TYR A 160 0.66 -8.14 20.82
N ASP A 161 0.64 -9.36 20.27
CA ASP A 161 -0.24 -10.44 20.74
C ASP A 161 0.56 -11.76 20.87
N PRO A 162 1.17 -12.05 22.05
CA PRO A 162 2.07 -13.19 22.22
C PRO A 162 1.48 -14.57 21.86
N GLY A 163 0.16 -14.71 21.82
CA GLY A 163 -0.52 -15.94 21.44
C GLY A 163 -0.69 -16.14 19.93
N GLN A 164 -0.29 -15.16 19.11
CA GLN A 164 -0.54 -15.17 17.66
C GLN A 164 0.77 -15.32 16.87
N PRO A 165 0.77 -16.06 15.73
CA PRO A 165 1.94 -16.20 14.86
C PRO A 165 2.50 -14.88 14.31
N ILE A 166 1.68 -13.83 14.33
CA ILE A 166 2.05 -12.48 13.88
C ILE A 166 2.74 -11.64 14.97
N HIS A 167 2.86 -12.14 16.21
CA HIS A 167 3.53 -11.42 17.30
C HIS A 167 4.91 -10.92 16.88
N GLY A 168 5.19 -9.64 17.17
CA GLY A 168 6.46 -8.99 16.83
C GLY A 168 6.67 -8.71 15.34
N ARG A 169 5.70 -9.04 14.47
CA ARG A 169 5.77 -8.79 13.02
C ARG A 169 5.10 -7.48 12.66
N ILE A 170 5.73 -6.75 11.74
CA ILE A 170 5.25 -5.47 11.20
C ILE A 170 3.99 -5.74 10.38
N PHE A 171 2.82 -5.28 10.84
CA PHE A 171 1.57 -5.39 10.09
C PHE A 171 1.13 -4.05 9.49
N ASN A 172 1.79 -2.96 9.84
CA ASN A 172 1.60 -1.65 9.24
C ASN A 172 2.93 -0.89 9.09
N MET A 173 3.08 -0.19 7.96
CA MET A 173 4.11 0.83 7.74
C MET A 173 3.42 2.14 7.37
N GLY A 174 3.85 3.25 7.95
CA GLY A 174 3.29 4.58 7.64
C GLY A 174 4.38 5.58 7.31
N VAL A 175 4.14 6.41 6.30
CA VAL A 175 4.98 7.57 5.99
C VAL A 175 4.22 8.85 6.30
N PHE A 176 4.93 9.86 6.78
CA PHE A 176 4.38 11.16 7.18
C PHE A 176 5.43 12.25 6.99
N ARG A 177 5.05 13.53 6.99
CA ARG A 177 6.04 14.62 6.83
C ARG A 177 7.01 14.62 8.03
N PRO A 178 8.34 14.67 7.82
CA PRO A 178 9.29 14.76 8.93
C PRO A 178 8.92 15.83 9.96
N GLY A 179 9.01 15.48 11.24
CA GLY A 179 8.68 16.36 12.36
C GLY A 179 7.18 16.54 12.64
N ALA A 180 6.28 16.25 11.69
CA ALA A 180 4.86 16.58 11.81
C ALA A 180 4.15 15.91 12.98
N LEU A 181 4.57 14.69 13.36
CA LEU A 181 3.93 13.93 14.44
C LEU A 181 4.66 14.02 15.78
N ARG A 182 5.65 14.92 15.95
CA ARG A 182 6.43 15.05 17.21
C ARG A 182 5.60 15.50 18.41
N GLY A 183 4.59 16.33 18.18
CA GLY A 183 3.72 16.88 19.23
C GLY A 183 2.41 16.11 19.42
N GLU A 184 2.23 14.99 18.72
CA GLU A 184 1.02 14.19 18.91
C GLU A 184 1.10 13.49 20.26
N GLY A 185 -0.01 13.54 21.01
CA GLY A 185 -0.15 12.88 22.30
C GLY A 185 -0.02 11.35 22.20
N ASN A 186 -0.38 10.66 23.28
CA ASN A 186 -0.22 9.20 23.35
C ASN A 186 -0.94 8.49 22.17
N PRO A 187 -0.20 7.79 21.29
CA PRO A 187 -0.78 7.12 20.12
C PRO A 187 -1.67 5.92 20.49
N CYS A 188 -1.65 5.47 21.74
CA CYS A 188 -2.37 4.30 22.24
C CYS A 188 -3.75 4.61 22.82
N VAL A 189 -4.27 5.81 22.61
CA VAL A 189 -5.60 6.19 23.08
C VAL A 189 -6.59 6.02 21.92
N THR A 190 -7.17 4.83 21.83
CA THR A 190 -8.47 4.60 21.17
C THR A 190 -9.52 4.58 22.28
N ARG A 191 -10.24 5.70 22.46
CA ARG A 191 -11.46 5.71 23.28
C ARG A 191 -12.66 5.55 22.38
#